data_AF-A0A2D7C0J8-F1
#
_entry.id   AF-A0A2D7C0J8-F1
#
_cell.length_a   1.000
_cell.length_b   1.000
_cell.length_c   1.000
_cell.angle_alpha   90.00
_cell.angle_beta   90.00
_cell.angle_gamma   90.00
#
_symmetry.space_group_name_H-M   'P 1'
#
loop_
_entity.id
_entity.type
_entity.pdbx_description
1 polymer ?
#
loop_
_entity_poly.entity_id
_entity_poly.type
_entity_poly.pdbx_seq_one_letter_code
_entity_poly.pdbx_strand_id
1 'polypeptide(L)'
;MLARVIYVKGNKPSESCLKDCVASLEKYEWNYEVVGGVTRDTLDLDEFPFPLLEGGRLEGFFAHPNADERRKYETKRSCLYNNLRLAQDVIKKNESMIFLEHDVLATAPMPSDKGVRDYCFLNMDGAFRPPSCLAKQPMAGWYKKHGHKLGVQTFPESYPLKYYKKSRYLGYNLTPGTSAYILTVSGANKLLTAAAEFGLEQSDFLINHGVLELEYMNPSPVKFQKTNPNLSHKL
;
A
#
# COMPACT_ATOMS: atom_id res chain seq x y z
N MET A 1 -10.31 13.19 -8.89
CA MET A 1 -9.43 12.50 -7.94
C MET A 1 -8.10 13.21 -7.82
N LEU A 2 -7.49 13.13 -6.64
CA LEU A 2 -6.13 13.59 -6.35
C LEU A 2 -5.23 12.37 -6.06
N ALA A 3 -4.02 12.35 -6.62
CA ALA A 3 -2.99 11.40 -6.25
C ALA A 3 -2.04 11.99 -5.20
N ARG A 4 -1.79 11.27 -4.11
CA ARG A 4 -0.85 11.66 -3.07
C ARG A 4 0.42 10.83 -3.17
N VAL A 5 1.53 11.50 -3.47
CA VAL A 5 2.86 10.88 -3.49
C VAL A 5 3.51 11.01 -2.11
N ILE A 6 3.84 9.88 -1.51
CA ILE A 6 4.53 9.79 -0.22
C ILE A 6 6.02 9.53 -0.44
N TYR A 7 6.85 10.39 0.14
CA TYR A 7 8.30 10.26 0.13
C TYR A 7 8.93 10.50 1.51
N VAL A 8 10.17 10.09 1.70
CA VAL A 8 10.91 10.28 2.95
C VAL A 8 11.73 11.57 2.84
N LYS A 9 11.20 12.65 3.42
CA LYS A 9 11.86 13.97 3.39
C LYS A 9 13.23 13.92 4.06
N GLY A 10 14.24 14.49 3.39
CA GLY A 10 15.64 14.47 3.83
C GLY A 10 16.41 13.19 3.47
N ASN A 11 15.77 12.18 2.88
CA ASN A 11 16.44 10.96 2.45
C ASN A 11 16.79 11.05 0.95
N LYS A 12 18.10 11.18 0.63
CA LYS A 12 18.57 11.38 -0.75
C LYS A 12 18.06 10.33 -1.75
N PRO A 13 18.11 9.01 -1.46
CA PRO A 13 17.53 8.01 -2.35
C PRO A 13 16.02 8.21 -2.59
N SER A 14 15.25 8.47 -1.53
CA SER A 14 13.80 8.71 -1.64
C SER A 14 13.50 9.95 -2.48
N GLU A 15 14.23 11.04 -2.25
CA GLU A 15 14.08 12.30 -2.99
C GLU A 15 14.49 12.16 -4.46
N SER A 16 15.47 11.29 -4.77
CA SER A 16 15.82 10.97 -6.15
C SER A 16 14.68 10.23 -6.86
N CYS A 17 14.14 9.18 -6.24
CA CYS A 17 13.01 8.44 -6.76
C CYS A 17 11.75 9.33 -6.90
N LEU A 18 11.52 10.24 -5.96
CA LEU A 18 10.43 11.22 -6.04
C LEU A 18 10.52 12.08 -7.30
N LYS A 19 11.72 12.55 -7.67
CA LYS A 19 11.90 13.37 -8.90
C LYS A 19 11.47 12.60 -10.15
N ASP A 20 11.87 11.34 -10.26
CA ASP A 20 11.49 10.49 -11.40
C ASP A 20 9.98 10.18 -11.39
N CYS A 21 9.41 9.94 -10.21
CA CYS A 21 7.98 9.76 -10.03
C CYS A 21 7.20 11.00 -10.52
N VAL A 22 7.55 12.18 -10.02
CA VAL A 22 6.94 13.47 -10.40
C VAL A 22 7.05 13.73 -11.90
N ALA A 23 8.24 13.57 -12.49
CA ALA A 23 8.44 13.76 -13.92
C ALA A 23 7.55 12.81 -14.75
N SER A 24 7.33 11.57 -14.28
CA SER A 24 6.41 10.65 -14.94
C SER A 24 4.93 11.04 -14.77
N LEU A 25 4.54 11.57 -13.61
CA LEU A 25 3.18 12.03 -13.34
C LEU A 25 2.83 13.26 -14.19
N GLU A 26 3.75 14.22 -14.30
CA GLU A 26 3.61 15.41 -15.15
C GLU A 26 3.49 15.04 -16.63
N LYS A 27 4.31 14.08 -17.09
CA LYS A 27 4.23 13.56 -18.47
C LYS A 27 2.84 13.04 -18.84
N TYR A 28 2.13 12.45 -17.88
CA TYR A 28 0.78 11.91 -18.09
C TYR A 28 -0.33 12.78 -17.49
N GLU A 29 0.00 14.03 -17.12
CA GLU A 29 -0.95 15.04 -16.64
C GLU A 29 -1.77 14.57 -15.42
N TRP A 30 -1.14 13.84 -14.50
CA TRP A 30 -1.81 13.43 -13.26
C TRP A 30 -2.06 14.64 -12.36
N ASN A 31 -3.22 14.69 -11.70
CA ASN A 31 -3.48 15.63 -10.63
C ASN A 31 -2.88 15.06 -9.33
N TYR A 32 -1.78 15.65 -8.84
CA TYR A 32 -1.05 15.09 -7.70
C TYR A 32 -0.64 16.14 -6.66
N GLU A 33 -0.43 15.67 -5.44
CA GLU A 33 0.26 16.39 -4.36
C GLU A 33 1.41 15.55 -3.82
N VAL A 34 2.44 16.21 -3.30
CA VAL A 34 3.60 15.56 -2.69
C VAL A 34 3.59 15.82 -1.19
N VAL A 35 3.66 14.76 -0.39
CA VAL A 35 3.62 14.83 1.07
C VAL A 35 4.80 14.07 1.66
N GLY A 36 5.51 14.71 2.60
CA GLY A 36 6.53 14.04 3.40
C GLY A 36 5.87 13.00 4.31
N GLY A 37 6.21 11.73 4.11
CA GLY A 37 5.65 10.63 4.88
C GLY A 37 6.14 10.60 6.32
N VAL A 38 5.35 9.95 7.18
CA VAL A 38 5.75 9.57 8.52
C VAL A 38 6.98 8.66 8.44
N THR A 39 7.98 8.96 9.26
CA THR A 39 9.18 8.16 9.47
C THR A 39 9.21 7.71 10.93
N ARG A 40 10.25 7.00 11.35
CA ARG A 40 10.44 6.66 12.76
C ARG A 40 10.58 7.91 13.63
N ASP A 41 11.29 8.91 13.13
CA ASP A 41 11.58 10.15 13.86
C ASP A 41 10.36 11.08 13.99
N THR A 42 9.35 10.91 13.13
CA THR A 42 8.13 11.73 13.12
C THR A 42 6.87 10.93 13.49
N LEU A 43 7.04 9.69 13.95
CA LEU A 43 5.94 8.84 14.38
C LEU A 43 5.38 9.32 15.72
N ASP A 44 4.16 9.81 15.71
CA ASP A 44 3.39 10.15 16.90
C ASP A 44 2.42 9.01 17.23
N LEU A 45 2.68 8.24 18.28
CA LEU A 45 1.85 7.07 18.60
C LEU A 45 0.40 7.44 18.97
N ASP A 46 0.15 8.68 19.38
CA ASP A 46 -1.17 9.15 19.82
C ASP A 46 -2.08 9.57 18.66
N GLU A 47 -1.54 9.71 17.45
CA GLU A 47 -2.33 10.08 16.26
C GLU A 47 -3.40 9.02 15.92
N PHE A 48 -3.04 7.75 16.07
CA PHE A 48 -3.95 6.61 15.93
C PHE A 48 -3.83 5.73 17.19
N PRO A 49 -4.55 6.06 18.28
CA PRO A 49 -4.43 5.40 19.57
C PRO A 49 -5.21 4.07 19.59
N PHE A 50 -5.05 3.28 18.53
CA PHE A 50 -5.68 1.98 18.36
C PHE A 50 -4.75 0.87 18.88
N PRO A 51 -5.30 -0.23 19.41
CA PRO A 51 -4.49 -1.36 19.87
C PRO A 51 -3.74 -2.01 18.70
N LEU A 52 -2.74 -2.84 18.97
CA LEU A 52 -2.18 -3.72 17.94
C LEU A 52 -3.14 -4.89 17.70
N LEU A 53 -3.19 -5.38 16.46
CA LEU A 53 -3.94 -6.60 16.13
C LEU A 53 -3.32 -7.79 16.87
N GLU A 54 -4.13 -8.48 17.68
CA GLU A 54 -3.73 -9.70 18.38
C GLU A 54 -3.33 -10.80 17.39
N GLY A 55 -2.17 -11.43 17.64
CA GLY A 55 -1.58 -12.43 16.76
C GLY A 55 -1.05 -11.86 15.45
N GLY A 56 -1.07 -10.53 15.30
CA GLY A 56 -0.65 -9.80 14.11
C GLY A 56 0.86 -9.71 13.94
N ARG A 57 1.28 -9.20 12.77
CA ARG A 57 2.70 -9.02 12.46
C ARG A 57 3.31 -7.84 13.20
N LEU A 58 2.60 -6.71 13.32
CA LEU A 58 3.08 -5.57 14.11
C LEU A 58 3.24 -5.92 15.59
N GLU A 59 2.28 -6.64 16.19
CA GLU A 59 2.41 -7.14 17.56
C GLU A 59 3.65 -8.03 17.71
N GLY A 60 3.87 -8.95 16.76
CA GLY A 60 5.05 -9.80 16.75
C GLY A 60 6.38 -9.03 16.72
N PHE A 61 6.45 -7.90 16.01
CA PHE A 61 7.64 -7.03 16.03
C PHE A 61 7.76 -6.26 17.35
N PHE A 62 6.64 -5.77 17.88
CA PHE A 62 6.60 -4.99 19.12
C PHE A 62 7.05 -5.78 20.34
N ALA A 63 6.56 -7.01 20.48
CA ALA A 63 6.81 -7.89 21.62
C ALA A 63 8.18 -8.59 21.56
N HIS A 64 8.89 -8.49 20.44
CA HIS A 64 10.17 -9.17 20.25
C HIS A 64 11.29 -8.48 21.06
N PRO A 65 12.15 -9.23 21.79
CA PRO A 65 13.19 -8.65 22.63
C PRO A 65 14.36 -8.02 21.86
N ASN A 66 14.47 -8.27 20.55
CA ASN A 66 15.53 -7.73 19.70
C ASN A 66 15.23 -6.27 19.29
N ALA A 67 16.19 -5.37 19.55
CA ALA A 67 16.10 -3.96 19.17
C ALA A 67 15.87 -3.72 17.67
N ASP A 68 16.39 -4.57 16.78
CA ASP A 68 16.16 -4.46 15.34
C ASP A 68 14.71 -4.75 14.96
N GLU A 69 14.04 -5.66 15.68
CA GLU A 69 12.60 -5.90 15.49
C GLU A 69 11.78 -4.71 15.99
N ARG A 70 12.23 -4.05 17.05
CA ARG A 70 11.59 -2.81 17.51
C ARG A 70 11.72 -1.68 16.48
N ARG A 71 12.86 -1.54 15.82
CA ARG A 71 13.03 -0.59 14.71
C ARG A 71 12.11 -0.93 13.53
N LYS A 72 11.98 -2.21 13.18
CA LYS A 72 11.04 -2.66 12.14
C LYS A 72 9.61 -2.32 12.53
N TYR A 73 9.22 -2.50 13.79
CA TYR A 73 7.90 -2.11 14.27
C TYR A 73 7.62 -0.62 14.00
N GLU A 74 8.52 0.27 14.39
CA GLU A 74 8.37 1.71 14.16
C GLU A 74 8.29 2.03 12.66
N THR A 75 9.21 1.50 11.84
CA THR A 75 9.19 1.71 10.38
C THR A 75 7.88 1.22 9.75
N LYS A 76 7.41 0.02 10.11
CA LYS A 76 6.17 -0.54 9.55
C LYS A 76 4.94 0.20 10.06
N ARG A 77 4.94 0.70 11.30
CA ARG A 77 3.88 1.53 11.85
C ARG A 77 3.84 2.91 11.17
N SER A 78 4.98 3.54 10.89
CA SER A 78 5.06 4.76 10.09
C SER A 78 4.50 4.56 8.68
N CYS A 79 4.83 3.44 8.01
CA CYS A 79 4.22 3.09 6.72
C CYS A 79 2.70 2.99 6.82
N LEU A 80 2.17 2.31 7.85
CA LEU A 80 0.72 2.23 8.09
C LEU A 80 0.09 3.61 8.27
N TYR A 81 0.70 4.49 9.06
CA TYR A 81 0.14 5.82 9.35
C TYR A 81 -0.02 6.68 8.09
N ASN A 82 0.91 6.57 7.13
CA ASN A 82 0.75 7.22 5.83
C ASN A 82 -0.52 6.77 5.09
N ASN A 83 -0.90 5.50 5.22
CA ASN A 83 -2.11 4.96 4.62
C ASN A 83 -3.37 5.40 5.40
N LEU A 84 -3.33 5.42 6.73
CA LEU A 84 -4.46 5.87 7.56
C LEU A 84 -4.72 7.39 7.42
N ARG A 85 -3.67 8.21 7.31
CA ARG A 85 -3.78 9.65 7.00
C ARG A 85 -4.44 9.88 5.64
N LEU A 86 -4.08 9.09 4.62
CA LEU A 86 -4.78 9.14 3.33
C LEU A 86 -6.27 8.80 3.50
N ALA A 87 -6.60 7.74 4.26
CA ALA A 87 -7.98 7.36 4.50
C ALA A 87 -8.79 8.49 5.19
N GLN A 88 -8.21 9.15 6.20
CA GLN A 88 -8.84 10.33 6.83
C GLN A 88 -9.10 11.44 5.80
N ASP A 89 -8.17 11.72 4.91
CA ASP A 89 -8.33 12.75 3.89
C ASP A 89 -9.34 12.39 2.80
N VAL A 90 -9.40 11.12 2.39
CA VAL A 90 -10.43 10.60 1.48
C VAL A 90 -11.83 10.85 2.07
N ILE A 91 -12.02 10.55 3.37
CA ILE A 91 -13.29 10.79 4.06
C ILE A 91 -13.57 12.29 4.18
N LYS A 92 -12.59 13.07 4.62
CA LYS A 92 -12.72 14.52 4.83
C LYS A 92 -13.08 15.26 3.54
N LYS A 93 -12.47 14.88 2.41
CA LYS A 93 -12.75 15.46 1.09
C LYS A 93 -14.00 14.86 0.44
N ASN A 94 -14.50 13.75 0.97
CA ASN A 94 -15.59 12.96 0.39
C ASN A 94 -15.34 12.63 -1.10
N GLU A 95 -14.10 12.28 -1.42
CA GLU A 95 -13.65 11.98 -2.78
C GLU A 95 -12.60 10.87 -2.76
N SER A 96 -12.67 9.93 -3.70
CA SER A 96 -11.64 8.92 -3.90
C SER A 96 -10.26 9.55 -4.16
N MET A 97 -9.21 8.95 -3.62
CA MET A 97 -7.83 9.40 -3.84
C MET A 97 -6.93 8.24 -4.26
N ILE A 98 -5.80 8.57 -4.88
CA ILE A 98 -4.74 7.59 -5.19
C ILE A 98 -3.61 7.76 -4.19
N PHE A 99 -3.18 6.67 -3.56
CA PHE A 99 -1.91 6.60 -2.84
C PHE A 99 -0.79 6.21 -3.80
N LEU A 100 0.35 6.89 -3.75
CA LEU A 100 1.56 6.54 -4.48
C LEU A 100 2.77 6.57 -3.54
N GLU A 101 3.56 5.51 -3.53
CA GLU A 101 4.93 5.57 -2.99
C GLU A 101 5.85 6.20 -4.03
N HIS A 102 6.81 7.00 -3.60
CA HIS A 102 7.78 7.69 -4.46
C HIS A 102 8.61 6.79 -5.39
N ASP A 103 8.61 5.47 -5.20
CA ASP A 103 9.39 4.50 -5.99
C ASP A 103 8.62 3.86 -7.15
N VAL A 104 7.47 4.44 -7.52
CA VAL A 104 6.73 4.10 -8.75
C VAL A 104 6.85 5.18 -9.83
N LEU A 105 6.55 4.80 -11.08
CA LEU A 105 6.45 5.68 -12.24
C LEU A 105 5.09 5.48 -12.91
N ALA A 106 4.44 6.57 -13.29
CA ALA A 106 3.28 6.52 -14.17
C ALA A 106 3.69 6.01 -15.56
N THR A 107 2.81 5.20 -16.15
CA THR A 107 2.97 4.62 -17.49
C THR A 107 1.78 4.88 -18.40
N ALA A 108 0.74 5.53 -17.88
CA ALA A 108 -0.49 5.89 -18.57
C ALA A 108 -1.13 7.13 -17.91
N PRO A 109 -2.14 7.75 -18.54
CA PRO A 109 -2.99 8.74 -17.89
C PRO A 109 -3.58 8.24 -16.58
N MET A 110 -3.93 9.17 -15.69
CA MET A 110 -4.51 8.87 -14.39
C MET A 110 -5.78 8.02 -14.55
N PRO A 111 -5.89 6.87 -13.85
CA PRO A 111 -7.07 6.04 -13.94
C PRO A 111 -8.28 6.73 -13.29
N SER A 112 -9.50 6.38 -13.72
CA SER A 112 -10.73 6.71 -13.00
C SER A 112 -11.01 5.71 -11.88
N ASP A 113 -11.72 6.13 -10.83
CA ASP A 113 -12.29 5.25 -9.80
C ASP A 113 -13.58 4.54 -10.25
N LYS A 114 -14.05 4.78 -11.47
CA LYS A 114 -15.26 4.13 -11.98
C LYS A 114 -15.12 2.61 -11.90
N GLY A 115 -16.01 1.99 -11.13
CA GLY A 115 -16.04 0.55 -10.92
C GLY A 115 -15.18 0.05 -9.77
N VAL A 116 -14.48 0.95 -9.04
CA VAL A 116 -13.77 0.60 -7.80
C VAL A 116 -14.74 0.67 -6.62
N ARG A 117 -14.85 -0.41 -5.85
CA ARG A 117 -15.75 -0.50 -4.69
C ARG A 117 -15.13 0.08 -3.43
N ASP A 118 -13.99 -0.46 -3.02
CA ASP A 118 -13.26 -0.03 -1.83
C ASP A 118 -11.81 0.33 -2.17
N TYR A 119 -11.11 -0.56 -2.87
CA TYR A 119 -9.68 -0.49 -3.08
C TYR A 119 -9.29 -1.07 -4.44
N CYS A 120 -8.44 -0.36 -5.20
CA CYS A 120 -7.91 -0.86 -6.47
C CYS A 120 -6.38 -0.71 -6.56
N PHE A 121 -5.65 -1.82 -6.55
CA PHE A 121 -4.20 -1.83 -6.71
C PHE A 121 -3.78 -1.53 -8.16
N LEU A 122 -2.82 -0.62 -8.33
CA LEU A 122 -2.49 -0.03 -9.63
C LEU A 122 -1.19 -0.56 -10.26
N ASN A 123 -0.45 -1.45 -9.59
CA ASN A 123 0.85 -1.95 -10.07
C ASN A 123 0.89 -3.49 -10.17
N MET A 124 -0.19 -4.11 -10.66
CA MET A 124 -0.27 -5.56 -10.72
C MET A 124 0.78 -6.18 -11.66
N ASP A 125 1.10 -5.51 -12.77
CA ASP A 125 2.14 -5.93 -13.72
C ASP A 125 3.54 -5.99 -13.08
N GLY A 126 3.81 -5.10 -12.14
CA GLY A 126 5.07 -5.04 -11.40
C GLY A 126 5.07 -5.89 -10.13
N ALA A 127 3.91 -6.18 -9.52
CA ALA A 127 3.81 -6.85 -8.22
C ALA A 127 4.54 -8.18 -8.15
N PHE A 128 4.55 -8.95 -9.24
CA PHE A 128 5.15 -10.30 -9.27
C PHE A 128 6.33 -10.41 -10.22
N ARG A 129 6.98 -9.28 -10.52
CA ARG A 129 8.19 -9.19 -11.35
C ARG A 129 9.28 -8.42 -10.59
N PRO A 130 10.59 -8.68 -10.86
CA PRO A 130 11.65 -7.89 -10.25
C PRO A 130 11.45 -6.39 -10.52
N PRO A 131 11.70 -5.51 -9.54
CA PRO A 131 12.42 -5.75 -8.29
C PRO A 131 11.55 -6.20 -7.10
N SER A 132 10.27 -6.53 -7.30
CA SER A 132 9.39 -6.96 -6.20
C SER A 132 9.92 -8.20 -5.48
N CYS A 133 9.83 -8.23 -4.15
CA CYS A 133 10.16 -9.40 -3.34
C CYS A 133 9.18 -10.58 -3.53
N LEU A 134 8.04 -10.31 -4.18
CA LEU A 134 7.04 -11.31 -4.57
C LEU A 134 7.31 -11.88 -5.98
N ALA A 135 8.41 -11.50 -6.64
CA ALA A 135 8.86 -12.05 -7.92
C ALA A 135 9.44 -13.48 -7.80
N LYS A 136 8.71 -14.37 -7.12
CA LYS A 136 9.07 -15.77 -6.85
C LYS A 136 7.84 -16.66 -6.94
N GLN A 137 8.04 -17.97 -7.01
CA GLN A 137 6.94 -18.93 -6.98
C GLN A 137 6.29 -18.97 -5.57
N PRO A 138 4.97 -19.25 -5.47
CA PRO A 138 4.03 -19.48 -6.58
C PRO A 138 3.52 -18.20 -7.28
N MET A 139 3.78 -17.01 -6.73
CA MET A 139 3.18 -15.75 -7.16
C MET A 139 3.50 -15.39 -8.62
N ALA A 140 4.77 -15.45 -9.02
CA ALA A 140 5.18 -15.20 -10.39
C ALA A 140 4.57 -16.21 -11.39
N GLY A 141 4.37 -17.46 -10.96
CA GLY A 141 3.71 -18.48 -11.77
C GLY A 141 2.22 -18.23 -11.94
N TRP A 142 1.55 -17.81 -10.87
CA TRP A 142 0.14 -17.42 -10.91
C TRP A 142 -0.08 -16.26 -11.88
N TYR A 143 0.71 -15.17 -11.78
CA TYR A 143 0.55 -14.00 -12.64
C TYR A 143 0.67 -14.34 -14.13
N LYS A 144 1.60 -15.23 -14.50
CA LYS A 144 1.78 -15.65 -15.91
C LYS A 144 0.62 -16.49 -16.45
N LYS A 145 -0.07 -17.23 -15.60
CA LYS A 145 -1.11 -18.20 -15.98
C LYS A 145 -2.53 -17.61 -15.84
N HIS A 146 -2.70 -16.63 -14.97
CA HIS A 146 -4.00 -16.03 -14.71
C HIS A 146 -4.43 -15.15 -15.89
N GLY A 147 -5.68 -15.30 -16.33
CA GLY A 147 -6.25 -14.46 -17.37
C GLY A 147 -6.68 -13.12 -16.80
N HIS A 148 -5.93 -12.06 -17.09
CA HIS A 148 -6.25 -10.70 -16.62
C HIS A 148 -7.20 -10.00 -17.60
N LYS A 149 -8.35 -9.54 -17.10
CA LYS A 149 -9.27 -8.70 -17.89
C LYS A 149 -8.74 -7.27 -17.97
N LEU A 150 -9.22 -6.52 -18.95
CA LEU A 150 -8.94 -5.09 -19.07
C LEU A 150 -9.78 -4.30 -18.05
N GLY A 151 -9.19 -3.27 -17.44
CA GLY A 151 -9.82 -2.41 -16.45
C GLY A 151 -9.70 -2.95 -15.02
N VAL A 152 -10.64 -2.52 -14.17
CA VAL A 152 -10.76 -2.91 -12.76
C VAL A 152 -11.35 -4.31 -12.67
N GLN A 153 -10.76 -5.17 -11.82
CA GLN A 153 -11.29 -6.50 -11.53
C GLN A 153 -10.95 -6.95 -10.11
N THR A 154 -11.84 -7.74 -9.51
CA THR A 154 -11.65 -8.33 -8.18
C THR A 154 -10.49 -9.32 -8.17
N PHE A 155 -9.75 -9.38 -7.05
CA PHE A 155 -8.79 -10.46 -6.80
C PHE A 155 -9.53 -11.80 -6.73
N PRO A 156 -9.16 -12.81 -7.53
CA PRO A 156 -9.85 -14.09 -7.52
C PRO A 156 -9.52 -14.90 -6.26
N GLU A 157 -10.35 -15.89 -5.94
CA GLU A 157 -10.09 -16.84 -4.85
C GLU A 157 -8.77 -17.59 -5.02
N SER A 158 -8.39 -17.88 -6.29
CA SER A 158 -7.15 -18.55 -6.67
C SER A 158 -5.89 -17.70 -6.47
N TYR A 159 -6.03 -16.44 -6.04
CA TYR A 159 -4.92 -15.55 -5.77
C TYR A 159 -3.99 -16.11 -4.68
N PRO A 160 -2.65 -16.14 -4.90
CA PRO A 160 -1.74 -16.95 -4.08
C PRO A 160 -1.24 -16.25 -2.82
N LEU A 161 -1.32 -14.92 -2.72
CA LEU A 161 -0.81 -14.19 -1.57
C LEU A 161 -1.89 -14.10 -0.48
N LYS A 162 -1.76 -14.97 0.53
CA LYS A 162 -2.68 -15.06 1.65
C LYS A 162 -2.04 -14.55 2.94
N TYR A 163 -2.85 -13.98 3.82
CA TYR A 163 -2.48 -13.64 5.18
C TYR A 163 -2.19 -14.93 5.97
N TYR A 164 -1.04 -14.98 6.64
CA TYR A 164 -0.53 -16.22 7.25
C TYR A 164 -0.32 -16.17 8.76
N LYS A 165 -0.51 -15.01 9.40
CA LYS A 165 -0.42 -14.90 10.86
C LYS A 165 -1.69 -15.44 11.52
N LYS A 166 -1.58 -15.95 12.74
CA LYS A 166 -2.71 -16.52 13.50
C LYS A 166 -3.53 -15.40 14.14
N SER A 167 -4.18 -14.60 13.31
CA SER A 167 -5.13 -13.56 13.72
C SER A 167 -6.47 -13.82 13.03
N ARG A 168 -7.44 -12.92 13.25
CA ARG A 168 -8.74 -12.96 12.56
C ARG A 168 -8.65 -12.92 11.03
N TYR A 169 -7.51 -12.49 10.47
CA TYR A 169 -7.34 -12.36 9.02
C TYR A 169 -6.72 -13.61 8.36
N LEU A 170 -6.43 -14.67 9.12
CA LEU A 170 -5.81 -15.89 8.60
C LEU A 170 -6.53 -16.44 7.35
N GLY A 171 -5.79 -16.57 6.25
CA GLY A 171 -6.29 -17.11 4.99
C GLY A 171 -6.89 -16.09 4.02
N TYR A 172 -7.10 -14.83 4.42
CA TYR A 172 -7.60 -13.80 3.49
C TYR A 172 -6.55 -13.37 2.46
N ASN A 173 -7.02 -12.96 1.28
CA ASN A 173 -6.17 -12.34 0.26
C ASN A 173 -5.54 -11.05 0.79
N LEU A 174 -4.23 -10.90 0.59
CA LEU A 174 -3.51 -9.65 0.84
C LEU A 174 -3.43 -8.81 -0.42
N THR A 175 -3.28 -7.50 -0.29
CA THR A 175 -2.73 -6.70 -1.38
C THR A 175 -1.25 -7.09 -1.62
N PRO A 176 -0.74 -7.05 -2.88
CA PRO A 176 0.69 -7.30 -3.14
C PRO A 176 1.65 -6.28 -2.50
N GLY A 177 1.12 -5.18 -1.98
CA GLY A 177 1.84 -4.08 -1.34
C GLY A 177 0.98 -2.82 -1.33
N THR A 178 1.60 -1.69 -0.99
CA THR A 178 0.95 -0.36 -0.94
C THR A 178 1.56 0.66 -1.89
N SER A 179 2.34 0.21 -2.88
CA SER A 179 3.10 1.10 -3.76
C SER A 179 2.23 2.04 -4.58
N ALA A 180 1.05 1.58 -5.01
CA ALA A 180 0.06 2.43 -5.67
C ALA A 180 -1.34 1.83 -5.62
N TYR A 181 -2.34 2.59 -5.18
CA TYR A 181 -3.73 2.16 -5.18
C TYR A 181 -4.74 3.32 -5.18
N ILE A 182 -5.94 3.08 -5.71
CA ILE A 182 -7.13 3.93 -5.48
C ILE A 182 -7.79 3.48 -4.17
N LEU A 183 -8.21 4.44 -3.35
CA LEU A 183 -9.05 4.22 -2.16
C LEU A 183 -10.32 5.07 -2.27
N THR A 184 -11.48 4.40 -2.20
CA THR A 184 -12.78 5.10 -2.21
C THR A 184 -13.15 5.57 -0.81
N VAL A 185 -14.17 6.44 -0.71
CA VAL A 185 -14.73 6.86 0.58
C VAL A 185 -15.24 5.68 1.40
N SER A 186 -15.89 4.69 0.75
CA SER A 186 -16.30 3.44 1.40
C SER A 186 -15.09 2.67 1.95
N GLY A 187 -14.05 2.50 1.11
CA GLY A 187 -12.85 1.78 1.51
C GLY A 187 -12.10 2.45 2.66
N ALA A 188 -12.00 3.78 2.64
CA ALA A 188 -11.38 4.55 3.71
C ALA A 188 -12.11 4.39 5.06
N ASN A 189 -13.45 4.45 5.05
CA ASN A 189 -14.25 4.23 6.26
C ASN A 189 -14.04 2.81 6.82
N LYS A 190 -14.09 1.78 5.96
CA LYS A 190 -13.85 0.39 6.37
C LYS A 190 -12.44 0.18 6.93
N LEU A 191 -11.43 0.78 6.30
CA LEU A 191 -10.04 0.67 6.73
C LEU A 191 -9.82 1.27 8.12
N LEU A 192 -10.32 2.50 8.37
CA LEU A 192 -10.22 3.14 9.68
C LEU A 192 -11.04 2.40 10.75
N THR A 193 -12.23 1.92 10.39
CA THR A 193 -13.08 1.13 11.30
C THR A 193 -12.37 -0.15 11.71
N ALA A 194 -11.80 -0.90 10.77
CA ALA A 194 -11.04 -2.11 11.07
C ALA A 194 -9.79 -1.83 11.92
N ALA A 195 -9.09 -0.73 11.64
CA ALA A 195 -7.94 -0.31 12.45
C ALA A 195 -8.36 -0.02 13.91
N ALA A 196 -9.48 0.67 14.10
CA ALA A 196 -10.00 1.03 15.42
C ALA A 196 -10.58 -0.17 16.20
N GLU A 197 -11.39 -1.00 15.54
CA GLU A 197 -12.10 -2.10 16.20
C GLU A 197 -11.22 -3.33 16.39
N PHE A 198 -10.35 -3.64 15.42
CA PHE A 198 -9.62 -4.90 15.38
C PHE A 198 -8.12 -4.74 15.64
N GLY A 199 -7.63 -3.51 15.58
CA GLY A 199 -6.25 -3.15 15.87
C GLY A 199 -5.38 -2.94 14.63
N LEU A 200 -4.25 -2.29 14.88
CA LEU A 200 -3.24 -1.92 13.91
C LEU A 200 -2.44 -3.14 13.45
N GLU A 201 -2.18 -3.17 12.15
CA GLU A 201 -1.39 -4.19 11.47
C GLU A 201 -0.59 -3.53 10.34
N GLN A 202 0.49 -4.17 9.85
CA GLN A 202 1.30 -3.64 8.75
C GLN A 202 0.40 -3.28 7.55
N SER A 203 0.68 -2.20 6.81
CA SER A 203 -0.25 -1.63 5.83
C SER A 203 -0.80 -2.63 4.80
N ASP A 204 0.07 -3.40 4.15
CA ASP A 204 -0.24 -4.47 3.19
C ASP A 204 -0.86 -5.73 3.84
N PHE A 205 -0.87 -5.81 5.17
CA PHE A 205 -1.53 -6.86 5.95
C PHE A 205 -2.91 -6.41 6.45
N LEU A 206 -3.06 -5.14 6.83
CA LEU A 206 -4.35 -4.55 7.21
C LEU A 206 -5.26 -4.40 5.99
N ILE A 207 -4.69 -4.03 4.83
CA ILE A 207 -5.39 -4.02 3.54
C ILE A 207 -5.50 -5.45 3.03
N ASN A 208 -6.56 -6.13 3.43
CA ASN A 208 -6.87 -7.50 3.03
C ASN A 208 -8.36 -7.67 2.72
N HIS A 209 -8.72 -8.78 2.08
CA HIS A 209 -10.09 -9.10 1.66
C HIS A 209 -11.11 -9.16 2.83
N GLY A 210 -10.67 -9.44 4.06
CA GLY A 210 -11.54 -9.39 5.25
C GLY A 210 -11.89 -7.98 5.71
N VAL A 211 -11.27 -6.95 5.13
CA VAL A 211 -11.49 -5.53 5.46
C VAL A 211 -12.10 -4.78 4.28
N LEU A 212 -11.53 -4.95 3.08
CA LEU A 212 -11.90 -4.22 1.87
C LEU A 212 -12.21 -5.19 0.73
N GLU A 213 -13.12 -4.82 -0.16
CA GLU A 213 -13.16 -5.43 -1.49
C GLU A 213 -11.83 -5.10 -2.22
N LEU A 214 -11.01 -6.13 -2.45
CA LEU A 214 -9.75 -5.97 -3.16
C LEU A 214 -9.97 -6.10 -4.66
N GLU A 215 -9.63 -5.04 -5.38
CA GLU A 215 -9.60 -5.01 -6.84
C GLU A 215 -8.22 -4.59 -7.34
N TYR A 216 -7.91 -4.87 -8.60
CA TYR A 216 -6.70 -4.41 -9.25
C TYR A 216 -6.96 -4.01 -10.71
N MET A 217 -6.07 -3.20 -11.26
CA MET A 217 -6.18 -2.69 -12.63
C MET A 217 -5.21 -3.40 -13.58
N ASN A 218 -5.69 -3.72 -14.78
CA ASN A 218 -4.87 -4.22 -15.88
C ASN A 218 -5.26 -3.54 -17.22
N PRO A 219 -4.30 -3.04 -18.03
CA PRO A 219 -2.87 -2.92 -17.71
C PRO A 219 -2.64 -1.97 -16.53
N SER A 220 -1.52 -2.13 -15.85
CA SER A 220 -1.15 -1.28 -14.72
C SER A 220 -0.83 0.15 -15.20
N PRO A 221 -1.46 1.20 -14.64
CA PRO A 221 -1.14 2.58 -15.00
C PRO A 221 0.15 3.09 -14.36
N VAL A 222 0.76 2.31 -13.48
CA VAL A 222 2.09 2.58 -12.90
C VAL A 222 2.97 1.33 -12.91
N LYS A 223 4.28 1.52 -12.72
CA LYS A 223 5.27 0.45 -12.53
C LYS A 223 6.30 0.84 -11.48
N PHE A 224 6.99 -0.15 -10.92
CA PHE A 224 8.17 0.12 -10.07
C PHE A 224 9.30 0.78 -10.87
N GLN A 225 10.05 1.65 -10.19
CA GLN A 225 11.37 2.10 -10.66
C GLN A 225 12.37 0.93 -10.67
N LYS A 226 13.42 1.04 -11.49
CA LYS A 226 14.49 0.02 -11.54
C LYS A 226 15.25 -0.08 -10.22
N THR A 227 15.42 1.06 -9.55
CA THR A 227 16.11 1.15 -8.26
C THR A 227 15.07 1.22 -7.16
N ASN A 228 14.99 0.19 -6.33
CA ASN A 228 14.20 0.24 -5.10
C ASN A 228 15.13 0.59 -3.92
N PRO A 229 14.95 1.74 -3.25
CA PRO A 229 15.81 2.14 -2.13
C PRO A 229 15.65 1.23 -0.90
N ASN A 230 14.62 0.37 -0.87
CA ASN A 230 14.30 -0.61 0.17
C ASN A 230 14.19 0.02 1.56
N LEU A 231 13.61 1.22 1.62
CA LEU A 231 13.56 2.05 2.82
C LEU A 231 12.75 1.40 3.94
N SER A 232 11.74 0.61 3.60
CA SER A 232 10.92 -0.12 4.57
C SER A 232 11.68 -1.21 5.35
N HIS A 233 12.95 -1.45 5.01
CA HIS A 233 13.88 -2.35 5.70
C HIS A 233 15.20 -1.69 6.13
N LYS A 234 15.49 -0.47 5.66
CA LYS A 234 16.78 0.21 5.85
C LYS A 234 16.70 1.52 6.64
N LEU A 235 15.47 2.01 6.94
CA LEU A 235 15.22 3.13 7.86
C LEU A 235 15.22 2.66 9.32
#